data_AF-A0A4Z2EPM0-F1
#
_entry.id   AF-A0A4Z2EPM0-F1
#
_cell.length_a   1.000
_cell.length_b   1.000
_cell.length_c   1.000
_cell.angle_alpha   90.00
_cell.angle_beta   90.00
_cell.angle_gamma   90.00
#
_symmetry.space_group_name_H-M   'P 1'
#
loop_
_entity.id
_entity.type
_entity.pdbx_description
1 polymer ?
#
loop_
_entity_poly.entity_id
_entity_poly.type
_entity_poly.pdbx_seq_one_letter_code
_entity_poly.pdbx_strand_id
1 'polypeptide(L)'
;MRQDGMLQPEEYLQSYLSIEWSMPSRNATFSLTNVVPQNPKLNQNAWRIHESQLTDLFRARCATAFVLVGAVPSADNWIVKNQVKRVNIPDYLWNAHCCVDNNGRPVLSGAAAARNTEDNWVEKLSLDELGEFLQQFSDQPVGELFYRNCRA
;
A
#
# COMPACT_ATOMS: atom_id res chain seq x y z
N MET A 1 -3.08 31.04 -4.28
CA MET A 1 -2.44 30.12 -5.24
C MET A 1 -1.25 29.50 -4.54
N ARG A 2 -1.25 28.17 -4.33
CA ARG A 2 -0.13 27.48 -3.65
C ARG A 2 1.00 27.32 -4.65
N GLN A 3 2.20 27.79 -4.31
CA GLN A 3 3.39 27.44 -5.07
C GLN A 3 3.69 25.96 -4.77
N ASP A 4 3.81 25.16 -5.83
CA ASP A 4 4.36 23.80 -5.87
C ASP A 4 3.44 22.59 -5.64
N GLY A 5 2.11 22.76 -5.48
CA GLY A 5 1.16 21.62 -5.46
C GLY A 5 1.34 20.60 -4.31
N MET A 6 2.34 20.81 -3.45
CA MET A 6 2.61 19.95 -2.31
C MET A 6 1.73 20.36 -1.12
N LEU A 7 0.97 19.40 -0.59
CA LEU A 7 0.19 19.58 0.63
C LEU A 7 1.12 19.89 1.80
N GLN A 8 0.69 20.80 2.68
CA GLN A 8 1.37 20.98 3.95
C GLN A 8 1.29 19.68 4.76
N PRO A 9 2.32 19.33 5.57
CA PRO A 9 2.36 18.08 6.32
C PRO A 9 1.12 17.82 7.20
N GLU A 10 0.49 18.87 7.71
CA GLU A 10 -0.75 18.82 8.50
C GLU A 10 -2.03 18.49 7.70
N GLU A 11 -1.98 18.57 6.37
CA GLU A 11 -3.10 18.25 5.49
C GLU A 11 -3.15 16.76 5.12
N TYR A 12 -2.10 15.98 5.45
CA TYR A 12 -2.10 14.53 5.26
C TYR A 12 -3.00 13.85 6.28
N LEU A 13 -3.86 12.95 5.81
CA LEU A 13 -4.69 12.14 6.69
C LEU A 13 -3.87 10.94 7.17
N GLN A 14 -4.07 10.58 8.44
CA GLN A 14 -3.69 9.27 8.94
C GLN A 14 -4.52 8.22 8.19
N SER A 15 -3.85 7.42 7.36
CA SER A 15 -4.49 6.31 6.64
C SER A 15 -3.84 4.99 7.02
N TYR A 16 -4.68 3.98 7.24
CA TYR A 16 -4.21 2.65 7.60
C TYR A 16 -3.65 1.96 6.36
N LEU A 17 -2.45 1.37 6.48
CA LEU A 17 -1.88 0.54 5.43
C LEU A 17 -2.66 -0.76 5.23
N SER A 18 -3.37 -1.22 6.26
CA SER A 18 -4.17 -2.44 6.22
C SER A 18 -5.53 -2.17 5.56
N ILE A 19 -5.81 -2.92 4.48
CA ILE A 19 -7.15 -2.98 3.87
C ILE A 19 -8.15 -3.40 4.95
N GLU A 20 -9.16 -2.56 5.20
CA GLU A 20 -10.12 -2.79 6.28
C GLU A 20 -11.13 -3.89 5.89
N TRP A 21 -10.73 -5.16 6.05
CA TRP A 21 -11.60 -6.32 5.85
C TRP A 21 -12.59 -6.52 7.00
N SER A 22 -13.80 -6.96 6.68
CA SER A 22 -14.75 -7.47 7.67
C SER A 22 -14.36 -8.88 8.14
N MET A 23 -13.36 -9.02 9.01
CA MET A 23 -13.09 -10.22 9.81
C MET A 23 -12.68 -9.82 11.25
N PRO A 24 -12.80 -10.71 12.26
CA PRO A 24 -12.86 -10.31 13.68
C PRO A 24 -11.59 -9.66 14.27
N SER A 25 -10.50 -9.58 13.52
CA SER A 25 -9.24 -8.98 13.96
C SER A 25 -9.23 -7.45 13.79
N ARG A 26 -10.22 -6.75 14.35
CA ARG A 26 -10.18 -5.27 14.46
C ARG A 26 -9.24 -4.77 15.56
N ASN A 27 -8.63 -5.67 16.34
CA ASN A 27 -7.87 -5.28 17.53
C ASN A 27 -6.41 -4.89 17.26
N ALA A 28 -5.83 -5.26 16.10
CA ALA A 28 -4.44 -4.94 15.76
C ALA A 28 -4.31 -3.71 14.82
N THR A 29 -5.39 -3.30 14.16
CA THR A 29 -5.38 -2.24 13.13
C THR A 29 -5.36 -0.81 13.70
N PHE A 30 -5.60 -0.60 14.99
CA PHE A 30 -5.56 0.73 15.62
C PHE A 30 -4.24 1.05 16.34
N SER A 31 -3.10 0.57 15.83
CA SER A 31 -1.77 0.93 16.32
C SER A 31 -1.08 1.86 15.31
N LEU A 32 -0.37 2.89 15.81
CA LEU A 32 0.35 3.88 14.98
C LEU A 32 1.42 3.24 14.06
N THR A 33 1.76 1.97 14.26
CA THR A 33 2.64 1.20 13.39
C THR A 33 2.00 0.83 12.05
N ASN A 34 0.67 0.96 11.92
CA ASN A 34 -0.09 0.62 10.72
C ASN A 34 -0.62 1.86 9.98
N VAL A 35 -0.14 3.06 10.30
CA VAL A 35 -0.65 4.33 9.75
C VAL A 35 0.48 5.14 9.13
N VAL A 36 0.26 5.60 7.90
CA VAL A 36 1.17 6.54 7.23
C VAL A 36 0.43 7.82 6.84
N PRO A 37 1.12 8.98 6.73
CA PRO A 37 0.54 10.16 6.14
C PRO A 37 0.22 9.91 4.66
N GLN A 38 -1.06 9.90 4.30
CA GLN A 38 -1.51 9.71 2.92
C GLN A 38 -2.18 10.97 2.37
N ASN A 39 -1.90 11.29 1.10
CA ASN A 39 -2.55 12.37 0.39
C ASN A 39 -4.08 12.15 0.43
N PRO A 40 -4.89 13.11 0.92
CA PRO A 40 -6.33 12.93 1.11
C PRO A 40 -7.07 12.60 -0.18
N LYS A 41 -6.67 13.18 -1.31
CA LYS A 41 -7.33 12.94 -2.61
C LYS A 41 -7.08 11.51 -3.06
N LEU A 42 -5.85 11.02 -2.96
CA LEU A 42 -5.52 9.62 -3.25
C LEU A 42 -6.27 8.67 -2.31
N ASN A 43 -6.20 8.91 -1.00
CA ASN A 43 -6.82 8.08 0.03
C ASN A 43 -8.33 7.93 -0.21
N GLN A 44 -9.05 9.05 -0.33
CA GLN A 44 -10.51 9.04 -0.40
C GLN A 44 -11.06 8.57 -1.75
N ASN A 45 -10.22 8.52 -2.79
CA ASN A 45 -10.63 8.20 -4.16
C ASN A 45 -9.91 6.95 -4.70
N ALA A 46 -8.87 7.10 -5.52
CA ALA A 46 -8.35 6.00 -6.32
C ALA A 46 -7.81 4.85 -5.46
N TRP A 47 -7.17 5.15 -4.33
CA TRP A 47 -6.70 4.12 -3.41
C TRP A 47 -7.87 3.37 -2.74
N ARG A 48 -8.83 4.08 -2.13
CA ARG A 48 -10.05 3.45 -1.56
C ARG A 48 -10.83 2.63 -2.58
N ILE A 49 -10.96 3.11 -3.82
CA ILE A 49 -11.63 2.38 -4.90
C ILE A 49 -10.85 1.10 -5.23
N HIS A 50 -9.53 1.19 -5.32
CA HIS A 50 -8.66 0.04 -5.55
C HIS A 50 -8.80 -1.02 -4.43
N GLU A 51 -8.78 -0.60 -3.17
CA GLU A 51 -8.98 -1.49 -2.02
C GLU A 51 -10.37 -2.15 -2.03
N SER A 52 -11.41 -1.41 -2.42
CA SER A 52 -12.76 -1.96 -2.60
C SER A 52 -12.79 -3.00 -3.73
N GLN A 53 -12.09 -2.76 -4.84
CA GLN A 53 -12.03 -3.72 -5.95
C GLN A 53 -11.27 -5.00 -5.56
N LEU A 54 -10.18 -4.89 -4.81
CA LEU A 54 -9.51 -6.06 -4.23
C LEU A 54 -10.45 -6.80 -3.27
N THR A 55 -11.29 -6.06 -2.53
CA THR A 55 -12.33 -6.62 -1.66
C THR A 55 -13.29 -7.53 -2.39
N ASP A 56 -13.85 -7.04 -3.48
CA ASP A 56 -14.79 -7.82 -4.28
C ASP A 56 -14.08 -8.98 -5.01
N LEU A 57 -12.86 -8.75 -5.50
CA LEU A 57 -12.04 -9.78 -6.13
C LEU A 57 -11.79 -10.96 -5.18
N PHE A 58 -11.35 -10.70 -3.94
CA PHE A 58 -10.99 -11.78 -3.03
C PHE A 58 -12.22 -12.56 -2.58
N ARG A 59 -13.33 -11.87 -2.30
CA ARG A 59 -14.61 -12.53 -2.00
C ARG A 59 -15.09 -13.43 -3.14
N ALA A 60 -14.86 -13.03 -4.39
CA ALA A 60 -15.34 -13.76 -5.56
C ALA A 60 -14.43 -14.92 -5.99
N ARG A 61 -13.11 -14.81 -5.77
CA ARG A 61 -12.12 -15.69 -6.42
C ARG A 61 -11.25 -16.49 -5.45
N CYS A 62 -11.15 -16.09 -4.19
CA CYS A 62 -10.14 -16.61 -3.28
C CYS A 62 -10.80 -17.39 -2.15
N ALA A 63 -10.35 -18.61 -1.90
CA ALA A 63 -10.71 -19.30 -0.65
C ALA A 63 -9.96 -18.65 0.52
N THR A 64 -8.71 -18.26 0.30
CA THR A 64 -7.92 -17.44 1.22
C THR A 64 -7.07 -16.48 0.40
N ALA A 65 -6.92 -15.24 0.88
CA ALA A 65 -6.05 -14.23 0.29
C ALA A 65 -4.99 -13.80 1.31
N PHE A 66 -3.73 -13.84 0.89
CA PHE A 66 -2.60 -13.28 1.63
C PHE A 66 -2.26 -11.92 1.02
N VAL A 67 -2.14 -10.90 1.85
CA VAL A 67 -1.92 -9.53 1.39
C VAL A 67 -0.74 -8.93 2.13
N LEU A 68 0.19 -8.36 1.37
CA LEU A 68 1.26 -7.51 1.86
C LEU A 68 0.93 -6.07 1.49
N VAL A 69 1.25 -5.16 2.39
CA VAL A 69 1.03 -3.72 2.22
C VAL A 69 2.26 -3.00 2.73
N GLY A 70 2.60 -1.88 2.11
CA GLY A 70 3.74 -1.09 2.52
C GLY A 70 3.77 0.29 1.89
N ALA A 71 4.80 1.02 2.26
CA ALA A 71 5.07 2.35 1.76
C ALA A 71 6.56 2.48 1.43
N VAL A 72 6.88 3.28 0.42
CA VAL A 72 8.26 3.68 0.13
C VAL A 72 8.49 5.01 0.85
N PRO A 73 9.39 5.07 1.84
CA PRO A 73 9.67 6.31 2.54
C PRO A 73 10.26 7.35 1.59
N SER A 74 9.89 8.61 1.77
CA SER A 74 10.53 9.69 1.03
C SER A 74 11.93 9.97 1.58
N ALA A 75 12.81 10.51 0.74
CA ALA A 75 14.13 10.96 1.20
C ALA A 75 13.99 12.10 2.23
N ASP A 76 13.16 13.10 1.94
CA ASP A 76 13.16 14.37 2.69
C ASP A 76 11.79 14.97 2.99
N ASN A 77 10.69 14.25 2.78
CA ASN A 77 9.36 14.73 3.16
C ASN A 77 8.95 14.23 4.54
N TRP A 78 8.83 15.15 5.50
CA TRP A 78 8.62 14.81 6.92
C TRP A 78 7.63 15.76 7.58
N ILE A 79 6.78 15.22 8.45
CA ILE A 79 6.08 16.01 9.46
C ILE A 79 7.12 16.42 10.52
N VAL A 80 7.39 17.72 10.61
CA VAL A 80 8.35 18.32 11.55
C VAL A 80 7.59 18.99 12.70
N LYS A 81 7.97 18.68 13.94
CA LYS A 81 7.41 19.32 15.14
C LYS A 81 8.54 19.73 16.08
N ASN A 82 8.54 21.00 16.50
CA ASN A 82 9.59 21.58 17.33
C ASN A 82 10.99 21.36 16.74
N GLN A 83 11.15 21.58 15.43
CA GLN A 83 12.41 21.38 14.67
C GLN A 83 12.92 19.94 14.64
N VAL A 84 12.10 18.94 15.02
CA VAL A 84 12.45 17.51 14.97
C VAL A 84 11.61 16.82 13.90
N LYS A 85 12.25 16.06 13.00
CA LYS A 85 11.60 15.14 12.05
C LYS A 85 10.89 14.03 12.86
N ARG A 86 9.56 13.93 12.77
CA ARG A 86 8.77 12.98 13.57
C ARG A 86 8.25 11.80 12.74
N VAL A 87 7.62 12.09 11.61
CA VAL A 87 6.96 11.08 10.78
C VAL A 87 7.36 11.32 9.33
N ASN A 88 7.86 10.29 8.66
CA ASN A 88 8.14 10.35 7.23
C ASN A 88 6.81 10.32 6.47
N ILE A 89 6.67 11.21 5.50
CA ILE A 89 5.58 11.16 4.53
C ILE A 89 6.11 10.33 3.35
N PRO A 90 5.55 9.15 3.06
CA PRO A 90 6.08 8.29 2.01
C PRO A 90 5.83 8.87 0.61
N ASP A 91 6.70 8.55 -0.34
CA ASP A 91 6.53 8.91 -1.76
C ASP A 91 5.56 7.97 -2.48
N TYR A 92 5.51 6.70 -2.07
CA TYR A 92 4.63 5.70 -2.67
C TYR A 92 3.97 4.81 -1.62
N LEU A 93 2.80 4.30 -1.98
CA LEU A 93 2.09 3.22 -1.31
C LEU A 93 2.01 2.03 -2.23
N TRP A 94 2.05 0.82 -1.67
CA TRP A 94 1.94 -0.39 -2.47
C TRP A 94 1.23 -1.51 -1.71
N ASN A 95 0.63 -2.42 -2.47
CA ASN A 95 0.15 -3.69 -1.96
C ASN A 95 0.49 -4.82 -2.93
N ALA A 96 0.54 -6.04 -2.39
CA ALA A 96 0.73 -7.27 -3.14
C ALA A 96 -0.22 -8.31 -2.58
N HIS A 97 -0.76 -9.19 -3.42
CA HIS A 97 -1.65 -10.24 -2.97
C HIS A 97 -1.38 -11.58 -3.66
N CYS A 98 -1.64 -12.64 -2.91
CA CYS A 98 -1.64 -14.02 -3.35
C CYS A 98 -2.94 -14.69 -2.91
N CYS A 99 -3.74 -15.15 -3.86
CA CYS A 99 -4.97 -15.87 -3.62
C CYS A 99 -4.77 -17.36 -3.86
N VAL A 100 -5.34 -18.15 -2.94
CA VAL A 100 -5.29 -19.62 -3.01
C VAL A 100 -6.70 -20.23 -2.99
N ASP A 101 -6.81 -21.43 -3.56
CA ASP A 101 -8.00 -22.28 -3.45
C ASP A 101 -8.08 -22.99 -2.07
N ASN A 102 -9.12 -23.80 -1.87
CA ASN A 102 -9.32 -24.56 -0.62
C ASN A 102 -8.21 -25.59 -0.32
N ASN A 103 -7.34 -25.89 -1.29
CA ASN A 103 -6.21 -26.78 -1.14
C ASN A 103 -4.88 -26.02 -0.98
N GLY A 104 -4.92 -24.69 -0.83
CA GLY A 104 -3.74 -23.85 -0.72
C GLY A 104 -2.98 -23.66 -2.04
N ARG A 105 -3.59 -23.98 -3.19
CA ARG A 105 -2.94 -23.79 -4.50
C ARG A 105 -3.16 -22.36 -5.00
N PRO A 106 -2.12 -21.67 -5.50
CA PRO A 106 -2.27 -20.35 -6.08
C PRO A 106 -3.28 -20.34 -7.24
N VAL A 107 -4.20 -19.37 -7.21
CA VAL A 107 -5.22 -19.18 -8.27
C VAL A 107 -5.15 -17.81 -8.92
N LEU A 108 -4.67 -16.80 -8.19
CA LEU A 108 -4.56 -15.44 -8.67
C LEU A 108 -3.52 -14.69 -7.82
N SER A 109 -2.74 -13.82 -8.46
CA SER A 109 -1.85 -12.91 -7.77
C SER A 109 -1.76 -11.59 -8.52
N GLY A 110 -1.29 -10.57 -7.81
CA GLY A 110 -1.08 -9.25 -8.37
C GLY A 110 -0.58 -8.28 -7.33
N ALA A 111 -0.32 -7.06 -7.78
CA ALA A 111 0.18 -5.98 -6.97
C ALA A 111 -0.35 -4.64 -7.50
N ALA A 112 -0.14 -3.60 -6.70
CA ALA A 112 -0.35 -2.24 -7.14
C ALA A 112 0.58 -1.28 -6.40
N ALA A 113 0.89 -0.16 -7.05
CA ALA A 113 1.59 0.96 -6.45
C ALA A 113 0.87 2.27 -6.78
N ALA A 114 0.99 3.25 -5.90
CA ALA A 114 0.45 4.59 -6.10
C ALA A 114 1.40 5.63 -5.54
N ARG A 115 1.67 6.68 -6.33
CA ARG A 115 2.40 7.85 -5.84
C ARG A 115 1.53 8.59 -4.83
N ASN A 116 2.09 8.96 -3.69
CA ASN A 116 1.36 9.59 -2.57
C ASN A 116 1.11 11.09 -2.81
N THR A 117 0.49 11.41 -3.94
CA THR A 117 0.27 12.77 -4.45
C THR A 117 -1.19 12.97 -4.86
N GLU A 118 -1.52 14.18 -5.30
CA GLU A 118 -2.85 14.53 -5.80
C GLU A 118 -3.15 13.98 -7.22
N ASP A 119 -2.18 13.29 -7.84
CA ASP A 119 -2.33 12.61 -9.13
C ASP A 119 -3.45 11.57 -9.07
N ASN A 120 -3.69 11.01 -7.88
CA ASN A 120 -4.84 10.14 -7.58
C ASN A 120 -4.94 8.97 -8.59
N TRP A 121 -3.82 8.30 -8.79
CA TRP A 121 -3.68 7.21 -9.75
C TRP A 121 -3.08 5.98 -9.07
N VAL A 122 -3.62 4.81 -9.41
CA VAL A 122 -3.13 3.51 -8.94
C VAL A 122 -2.69 2.71 -10.15
N GLU A 123 -1.42 2.33 -10.16
CA GLU A 123 -0.82 1.47 -11.16
C GLU A 123 -0.97 0.01 -10.72
N LYS A 124 -1.53 -0.83 -11.59
CA LYS A 124 -1.65 -2.27 -11.37
C LYS A 124 -0.42 -2.97 -11.91
N LEU A 125 0.16 -3.85 -11.11
CA LEU A 125 1.41 -4.54 -11.38
C LEU A 125 1.25 -6.06 -11.18
N SER A 126 2.09 -6.84 -11.82
CA SER A 126 2.40 -8.20 -11.41
C SER A 126 3.32 -8.20 -10.18
N LEU A 127 3.50 -9.37 -9.56
CA LEU A 127 4.43 -9.50 -8.43
C LEU A 127 5.89 -9.27 -8.83
N ASP A 128 6.26 -9.64 -10.06
CA ASP A 128 7.61 -9.42 -10.59
C ASP A 128 7.85 -7.92 -10.82
N GLU A 129 6.90 -7.23 -11.47
CA GLU A 129 6.97 -5.78 -11.70
C GLU A 129 6.99 -4.99 -10.39
N LEU A 130 6.24 -5.44 -9.37
CA LEU A 130 6.34 -4.81 -8.05
C LEU A 130 7.72 -5.03 -7.41
N GLY A 131 8.32 -6.22 -7.57
CA GLY A 131 9.69 -6.48 -7.12
C GLY A 131 10.70 -5.54 -7.78
N GLU A 132 10.62 -5.38 -9.09
CA GLU A 132 11.44 -4.43 -9.87
C GLU A 132 11.20 -2.97 -9.45
N PHE A 133 9.93 -2.59 -9.21
CA PHE A 133 9.57 -1.28 -8.69
C PHE A 133 10.23 -1.01 -7.32
N LEU A 134 10.11 -1.94 -6.38
CA LEU A 134 10.68 -1.80 -5.03
C LEU A 134 12.21 -1.80 -5.04
N GLN A 135 12.84 -2.53 -5.97
CA GLN A 135 14.29 -2.57 -6.09
C GLN A 135 14.90 -1.19 -6.38
N GLN A 136 14.15 -0.28 -7.03
CA GLN A 136 14.60 1.09 -7.31
C GLN A 136 14.86 1.90 -6.03
N PHE A 137 14.32 1.45 -4.89
CA PHE A 137 14.38 2.15 -3.60
C PHE A 137 15.13 1.36 -2.52
N SER A 138 15.81 0.28 -2.89
CA SER A 138 16.53 -0.60 -1.96
C SER A 138 17.93 -0.91 -2.47
N ASP A 139 18.93 -0.70 -1.61
CA ASP A 139 20.31 -1.14 -1.88
C ASP A 139 20.50 -2.66 -1.67
N GLN A 140 19.54 -3.30 -1.00
CA GLN A 140 19.49 -4.74 -0.83
C GLN A 140 18.62 -5.37 -1.93
N PRO A 141 18.94 -6.60 -2.38
CA PRO A 141 18.07 -7.33 -3.28
C PRO A 141 16.67 -7.51 -2.69
N VAL A 142 15.64 -7.09 -3.42
CA VAL A 142 14.25 -7.39 -3.09
C VAL A 142 14.02 -8.86 -3.42
N GLY A 143 13.79 -9.66 -2.39
CA GLY A 143 13.47 -11.08 -2.52
C GLY A 143 12.05 -11.32 -3.05
N GLU A 144 11.68 -12.59 -3.18
CA GLU A 144 10.31 -12.97 -3.50
C GLU A 144 9.33 -12.46 -2.42
N LEU A 145 8.28 -11.76 -2.84
CA LEU A 145 7.24 -11.26 -1.93
C LEU A 145 6.36 -12.39 -1.40
N PHE A 146 6.12 -13.40 -2.25
CA PHE A 146 5.44 -14.64 -1.90
C PHE A 146 6.25 -15.81 -2.46
N TYR A 147 6.20 -16.97 -1.81
CA TYR A 147 6.87 -18.18 -2.31
C TYR A 147 6.55 -18.44 -3.78
N ARG A 148 7.57 -18.55 -4.63
CA ARG A 148 7.48 -18.73 -6.09
C ARG A 148 6.62 -17.67 -6.79
N ASN A 149 6.56 -16.44 -6.25
CA ASN A 149 5.70 -15.35 -6.71
C ASN A 149 4.24 -15.79 -6.88
N CYS A 150 3.74 -16.62 -5.96
CA CYS A 150 2.37 -17.13 -5.97
C CYS A 150 1.98 -17.81 -7.29
N ARG A 151 2.87 -18.65 -7.82
CA ARG A 151 2.65 -19.49 -9.01
C ARG A 151 2.53 -20.96 -8.62
N ALA A 152 1.70 -21.70 -9.36
CA ALA A 152 1.51 -23.15 -9.20
C ALA A 152 2.77 -23.94 -9.60
#